data_AF-I4B9S5-F1
#
_entry.id   AF-I4B9S5-F1
#
_cell.length_a   1.000
_cell.length_b   1.000
_cell.length_c   1.000
_cell.angle_alpha   90.00
_cell.angle_beta   90.00
_cell.angle_gamma   90.00
#
_symmetry.space_group_name_H-M   'P 1'
#
loop_
_entity.id
_entity.type
_entity.pdbx_description
1 polymer ?
#
loop_
_entity_poly.entity_id
_entity_poly.type
_entity_poly.pdbx_seq_one_letter_code
_entity_poly.pdbx_strand_id
1 'polypeptide(L)'
;MSLSKKGTFLIGFLLSVLLGGCGATPEQLRRRASFDLGCAEEKIELIELDSRTTGVSGCNKKATYIESCAQNTMWKEGPPDCTWVLNSDAQKAK
;
A
#
# COMPACT_ATOMS: atom_id res chain seq x y z
N MET A 1 23.69 -53.46 6.77
CA MET A 1 23.37 -52.91 5.43
C MET A 1 21.99 -52.28 5.47
N SER A 2 21.90 -51.10 4.87
CA SER A 2 20.76 -50.18 4.77
C SER A 2 19.53 -50.77 4.07
N LEU A 3 18.32 -50.32 4.45
CA LEU A 3 17.16 -50.00 3.58
C LEU A 3 16.03 -49.46 4.51
N SER A 4 15.79 -48.15 4.66
CA SER A 4 15.26 -47.11 3.76
C SER A 4 13.80 -46.76 4.10
N LYS A 5 13.66 -45.55 4.63
CA LYS A 5 12.44 -44.81 5.02
C LYS A 5 11.44 -44.67 3.87
N LYS A 6 10.14 -44.81 4.15
CA LYS A 6 9.04 -44.10 3.44
C LYS A 6 7.90 -43.78 4.40
N GLY A 7 8.16 -42.84 5.32
CA GLY A 7 7.09 -42.16 6.06
C GLY A 7 6.54 -41.05 5.19
N THR A 8 5.36 -41.27 4.62
CA THR A 8 4.60 -40.30 3.84
C THR A 8 4.18 -39.13 4.74
N PHE A 9 5.03 -38.10 4.80
CA PHE A 9 4.66 -36.82 5.37
C PHE A 9 3.97 -35.99 4.28
N LEU A 10 2.64 -36.07 4.24
CA LEU A 10 1.80 -35.11 3.52
C LEU A 10 1.88 -33.77 4.27
N ILE A 11 2.93 -33.00 4.01
CA ILE A 11 3.00 -31.59 4.43
C ILE A 11 2.11 -30.82 3.45
N GLY A 12 0.86 -30.60 3.86
CA GLY A 12 -0.09 -29.77 3.14
C GLY A 12 0.48 -28.37 2.97
N PHE A 13 0.79 -28.02 1.73
CA PHE A 13 1.21 -26.68 1.34
C PHE A 13 -0.04 -25.78 1.39
N LEU A 14 -0.25 -25.10 2.52
CA LEU A 14 -1.30 -24.11 2.68
C LEU A 14 -0.93 -22.92 1.77
N LEU A 15 -1.50 -22.89 0.56
CA LEU A 15 -1.30 -21.83 -0.41
C LEU A 15 -2.14 -20.63 0.03
N SER A 16 -1.60 -19.82 0.94
CA SER A 16 -2.19 -18.54 1.35
C SER A 16 -2.17 -17.60 0.15
N VAL A 17 -3.31 -17.47 -0.53
CA VAL A 17 -3.53 -16.47 -1.59
C VAL A 17 -3.37 -15.09 -0.96
N LEU A 18 -2.25 -14.44 -1.24
CA LEU A 18 -2.04 -13.02 -0.96
C LEU A 18 -2.99 -12.25 -1.89
N LEU A 19 -4.15 -11.86 -1.36
CA LEU A 19 -5.04 -10.89 -1.98
C LEU A 19 -4.32 -9.54 -2.04
N GLY A 20 -3.51 -9.34 -3.07
CA GLY A 20 -2.98 -8.02 -3.41
C GLY A 20 -4.14 -7.13 -3.84
N GLY A 21 -4.57 -6.22 -2.97
CA GLY A 21 -5.61 -5.26 -3.30
C GLY A 21 -5.16 -4.31 -4.42
N CYS A 22 -6.08 -3.97 -5.33
CA CYS A 22 -5.89 -2.95 -6.39
C CYS A 22 -5.94 -1.51 -5.84
N GLY A 23 -5.32 -1.27 -4.68
CA GLY A 23 -5.27 0.05 -4.04
C GLY A 23 -3.89 0.69 -4.12
N ALA A 24 -3.81 1.96 -3.75
CA ALA A 24 -2.55 2.63 -3.52
C ALA A 24 -1.88 2.02 -2.27
N THR A 25 -0.59 1.68 -2.37
CA THR A 25 0.10 0.93 -1.30
C THR A 25 0.68 1.86 -0.22
N PRO A 26 0.91 1.34 1.00
CA PRO A 26 1.64 2.07 2.04
C PRO A 26 3.06 2.48 1.61
N GLU A 27 3.75 1.67 0.81
CA GLU A 27 5.10 1.97 0.32
C GLU A 27 5.09 3.13 -0.68
N GLN A 28 4.07 3.21 -1.54
CA GLN A 28 3.87 4.38 -2.40
C GLN A 28 3.65 5.64 -1.55
N LEU A 29 2.86 5.54 -0.47
CA LEU A 29 2.63 6.66 0.44
C LEU A 29 3.90 7.12 1.15
N ARG A 30 4.72 6.19 1.68
CA ARG A 30 5.99 6.55 2.36
C ARG A 30 6.94 7.30 1.43
N ARG A 31 7.13 6.83 0.20
CA ARG A 31 7.96 7.51 -0.81
C ARG A 31 7.48 8.93 -1.10
N ARG A 32 6.17 9.09 -1.33
CA ARG A 32 5.60 10.41 -1.61
C ARG A 32 5.70 11.35 -0.42
N ALA A 33 5.35 10.86 0.77
CA ALA A 33 5.47 11.60 2.01
C ALA A 33 6.91 12.01 2.33
N SER A 34 7.88 11.15 2.05
CA SER A 34 9.30 11.46 2.22
C SER A 34 9.70 12.69 1.40
N PHE A 35 9.28 12.74 0.13
CA PHE A 35 9.49 13.89 -0.75
C PHE A 35 8.76 15.14 -0.24
N ASP A 36 7.45 15.04 0.00
CA ASP A 36 6.60 16.18 0.38
C ASP A 36 7.02 16.79 1.75
N LEU A 37 7.45 15.96 2.69
CA LEU A 37 7.89 16.40 4.02
C LEU A 37 9.40 16.70 4.09
N GLY A 38 10.19 16.30 3.09
CA GLY A 38 11.66 16.38 3.15
C GLY A 38 12.23 15.55 4.30
N CYS A 39 11.72 14.35 4.49
CA CYS A 39 12.05 13.44 5.59
C CYS A 39 12.43 12.06 5.03
N ALA A 40 13.38 11.36 5.65
CA ALA A 40 13.76 10.02 5.19
C ALA A 40 12.59 9.03 5.32
N GLU A 41 12.44 8.10 4.36
CA GLU A 41 11.30 7.16 4.31
C GLU A 41 11.16 6.32 5.59
N GLU A 42 12.27 5.92 6.19
CA GLU A 42 12.30 5.15 7.44
C GLU A 42 11.86 5.95 8.67
N LYS A 43 11.77 7.27 8.56
CA LYS A 43 11.25 8.18 9.59
C LYS A 43 9.80 8.59 9.34
N ILE A 44 9.17 8.03 8.31
CA ILE A 44 7.76 8.23 8.02
C ILE A 44 6.92 7.20 8.77
N GLU A 45 6.01 7.72 9.59
CA GLU A 45 4.97 6.94 10.26
C GLU A 45 3.63 7.17 9.54
N LEU A 46 2.90 6.07 9.33
CA LEU A 46 1.58 6.08 8.72
C LEU A 46 0.54 5.78 9.81
N ILE A 47 -0.51 6.59 9.86
CA ILE A 47 -1.61 6.49 10.81
C ILE A 47 -2.90 6.43 9.99
N GLU A 48 -3.54 5.27 9.95
CA GLU A 48 -4.85 5.14 9.30
C GLU A 48 -5.86 6.00 10.04
N LEU A 49 -6.51 6.93 9.32
CA LEU A 49 -7.55 7.80 9.87
C LEU A 49 -8.94 7.30 9.49
N ASP A 50 -9.08 6.82 8.25
CA ASP A 50 -10.25 6.10 7.74
C ASP A 50 -9.84 5.21 6.55
N SER A 51 -10.82 4.57 5.90
CA SER A 51 -10.59 3.61 4.81
C SER A 51 -9.91 4.18 3.56
N ARG A 52 -9.88 5.50 3.40
CA ARG A 52 -9.28 6.20 2.25
C ARG A 52 -8.32 7.30 2.66
N THR A 53 -8.20 7.59 3.95
CA THR A 53 -7.41 8.71 4.46
C THR A 53 -6.33 8.21 5.40
N THR A 54 -5.09 8.55 5.09
CA THR A 54 -3.94 8.23 5.94
C THR A 54 -3.27 9.51 6.41
N GLY A 55 -3.14 9.64 7.72
CA GLY A 55 -2.28 10.61 8.38
C GLY A 55 -0.82 10.16 8.30
N VAL A 56 0.06 11.13 8.11
CA VAL A 56 1.50 10.89 7.98
C VAL A 56 2.21 11.81 8.95
N SER A 57 3.17 11.26 9.71
CA SER A 57 4.09 12.04 10.54
C SER A 57 5.54 11.67 10.27
N GLY A 58 6.43 12.66 10.36
CA GLY A 58 7.87 12.45 10.23
C GLY A 58 8.64 13.77 10.30
N CYS A 59 9.83 13.75 10.91
CA CYS A 59 10.72 14.92 11.01
C CYS A 59 10.02 16.19 11.53
N ASN A 60 9.20 16.06 12.57
CA ASN A 60 8.39 17.15 13.17
C ASN A 60 7.35 17.79 12.24
N LYS A 61 6.97 17.11 11.16
CA LYS A 61 5.92 17.54 10.23
C LYS A 61 4.80 16.52 10.17
N LYS A 62 3.62 16.97 9.73
CA LYS A 62 2.43 16.14 9.54
C LYS A 62 1.72 16.51 8.24
N ALA A 63 1.11 15.52 7.62
CA ALA A 63 0.25 15.69 6.47
C ALA A 63 -0.86 14.64 6.47
N THR A 64 -1.88 14.85 5.65
CA THR A 64 -2.96 13.89 5.43
C THR A 64 -3.08 13.64 3.94
N TYR A 65 -3.19 12.38 3.56
CA TYR A 65 -3.33 11.95 2.18
C TYR A 65 -4.63 11.18 2.00
N ILE A 66 -5.26 11.37 0.86
CA ILE A 66 -6.47 10.67 0.43
C ILE A 66 -6.09 9.74 -0.72
N GLU A 67 -6.49 8.47 -0.62
CA GLU A 67 -6.44 7.53 -1.73
C GLU A 67 -7.49 7.91 -2.77
N SER A 68 -7.02 8.28 -3.96
CA SER A 68 -7.84 8.63 -5.11
C SER A 68 -7.65 7.57 -6.19
N CYS A 69 -8.75 6.99 -6.65
CA CYS A 69 -8.73 5.96 -7.70
C CYS A 69 -9.47 6.51 -8.91
N ALA A 70 -8.81 6.47 -10.08
CA ALA A 70 -9.42 6.82 -11.35
C ALA A 70 -9.63 5.56 -12.19
N GLN A 71 -10.66 5.58 -13.04
CA GLN A 71 -10.81 4.55 -14.07
C GLN A 71 -9.54 4.58 -14.94
N ASN A 72 -8.87 3.45 -15.08
CA ASN A 72 -7.75 3.38 -16.01
C ASN A 72 -8.30 3.64 -17.43
N THR A 73 -7.59 4.44 -18.22
CA THR A 73 -8.04 4.83 -19.57
C THR A 73 -7.58 3.86 -20.66
N MET A 74 -6.68 2.92 -20.31
CA MET A 74 -6.06 1.97 -21.24
C MET A 74 -6.89 0.69 -21.42
N TRP A 75 -7.64 0.30 -20.39
CA TRP A 75 -8.47 -0.90 -20.30
C TRP A 75 -9.78 -0.55 -19.59
N LYS A 76 -10.87 -0.36 -20.35
CA LYS A 76 -12.19 0.01 -19.80
C LYS A 76 -12.70 -0.94 -18.68
N GLU A 77 -12.22 -2.18 -18.65
CA GLU A 77 -12.55 -3.20 -17.63
C GLU A 77 -11.39 -3.56 -16.70
N GLY A 78 -10.25 -2.86 -16.81
CA GLY A 78 -9.12 -3.11 -15.92
C GLY A 78 -9.31 -2.52 -14.52
N PRO A 79 -8.45 -2.89 -13.56
CA PRO A 79 -8.51 -2.33 -12.22
C PRO A 79 -8.31 -0.81 -12.25
N PRO A 80 -8.88 -0.07 -11.29
CA PRO A 80 -8.70 1.37 -11.21
C PRO A 80 -7.24 1.71 -10.86
N ASP A 81 -6.75 2.83 -11.40
CA ASP A 81 -5.44 3.38 -11.05
C ASP A 81 -5.58 4.21 -9.78
N CYS A 82 -5.05 3.69 -8.68
CA CYS A 82 -5.11 4.33 -7.36
C CYS A 82 -3.78 5.02 -7.01
N THR A 83 -3.87 6.22 -6.43
CA THR A 83 -2.73 6.99 -5.94
C THR A 83 -3.08 7.75 -4.66
N TRP A 84 -2.06 8.14 -3.90
CA TRP A 84 -2.19 9.06 -2.78
C TRP A 84 -2.12 10.52 -3.26
N VAL A 85 -3.07 11.34 -2.81
CA VAL A 85 -3.15 12.77 -3.09
C VAL A 85 -3.13 13.52 -1.76
N LEU A 86 -2.31 14.57 -1.67
CA LEU A 86 -2.29 15.43 -0.50
C LEU A 86 -3.67 16.06 -0.31
N ASN A 87 -4.21 16.02 0.91
CA ASN A 87 -5.59 16.46 1.18
C ASN A 87 -5.85 17.91 0.70
N SER A 88 -4.88 18.81 0.83
CA SER A 88 -5.00 20.19 0.34
C SER A 88 -5.19 20.31 -1.18
N ASP A 89 -4.72 19.34 -1.95
CA ASP A 89 -4.83 19.32 -3.40
C ASP A 89 -6.10 18.63 -3.87
N ALA A 90 -6.56 17.61 -3.12
CA ALA A 90 -7.83 16.94 -3.37
C ALA A 90 -9.04 17.91 -3.25
N GLN A 91 -8.99 18.88 -2.35
CA GLN A 91 -10.07 19.87 -2.18
C GLN A 91 -10.12 20.91 -3.30
N LYS A 92 -9.02 21.15 -4.02
CA LYS A 92 -8.94 22.15 -5.11
C LYS A 92 -9.43 21.62 -6.46
N ALA A 93 -9.57 20.31 -6.59
CA ALA A 93 -9.96 19.64 -7.84
C ALA A 93 -11.48 19.46 -8.00
N LYS A 94 -12.29 20.08 -7.12
CA LYS A 94 -13.75 20.12 -7.17
C LYS A 94 -14.21 21.48 -7.70
#